data_AF-A0A068RL87-F1
#
_entry.id   AF-A0A068RL87-F1
#
_cell.length_a   1.000
_cell.length_b   1.000
_cell.length_c   1.000
_cell.angle_alpha   90.00
_cell.angle_beta   90.00
_cell.angle_gamma   90.00
#
_symmetry.space_group_name_H-M   'P 1'
#
loop_
_entity.id
_entity.type
_entity.pdbx_description
1 polymer ?
#
loop_
_entity_poly.entity_id
_entity_poly.type
_entity_poly.pdbx_seq_one_letter_code
_entity_poly.pdbx_strand_id
1 'polypeptide(L)'
;MQPYDDRQTFLLPRPCWVNDTDVSHCTQCTTCFGPLRRRHHCRHCGHIFCHECSSRSVPLPQLGYGTKPVRVCKGCFDVAYLVTYAIDDDHGLPTQIHGMRGLLELVEKGNEIDIQNVIMYGGIDALIWLCRTSTSIQIHHLTTTILAMLSEREAVRPVMVTKWALPSLLHLIEHNIYHDQNKNKTNGIQQQQQQQQREMALEIVINCIHVFFHMARAGILTYSVVMEDGILATLVMLSGFEPPRGTEDVEEDQNRLMERGDIIQALAAKTLSAVSGQGWNDRMGPQQ
;
A
#
# COMPACT_ATOMS: atom_id res chain seq x y z
N MET A 1 30.14 0.13 16.41
CA MET A 1 29.46 0.27 15.11
C MET A 1 28.25 -0.64 15.17
N GLN A 2 27.04 -0.09 15.27
CA GLN A 2 25.83 -0.91 15.17
C GLN A 2 25.73 -1.45 13.73
N PRO A 3 25.29 -2.69 13.53
CA PRO A 3 25.08 -3.23 12.20
C PRO A 3 24.01 -2.39 11.49
N TYR A 4 24.31 -1.98 10.26
CA TYR A 4 23.38 -1.28 9.37
C TYR A 4 22.16 -2.18 9.14
N ASP A 5 20.99 -1.76 9.63
CA ASP A 5 19.73 -2.49 9.44
C ASP A 5 19.14 -2.11 8.09
N ASP A 6 19.45 -2.92 7.07
CA ASP A 6 18.95 -2.78 5.68
C ASP A 6 17.41 -2.69 5.60
N ARG A 7 16.69 -3.05 6.68
CA ARG A 7 15.22 -2.98 6.75
C ARG A 7 14.66 -1.58 6.98
N GLN A 8 15.48 -0.58 7.31
CA GLN A 8 15.03 0.80 7.50
C GLN A 8 15.07 1.63 6.21
N THR A 9 15.86 1.24 5.21
CA THR A 9 16.02 2.05 3.99
C THR A 9 15.14 1.50 2.88
N PHE A 10 14.21 2.30 2.36
CA PHE A 10 13.42 1.92 1.20
C PHE A 10 14.26 1.95 -0.08
N LEU A 11 14.63 0.78 -0.60
CA LEU A 11 15.37 0.62 -1.85
C LEU A 11 14.67 -0.34 -2.80
N LEU A 12 14.51 0.11 -4.04
CA LEU A 12 14.03 -0.65 -5.18
C LEU A 12 15.21 -1.15 -6.03
N PRO A 13 15.07 -2.32 -6.68
CA PRO A 13 16.06 -2.78 -7.66
C PRO A 13 16.24 -1.75 -8.78
N ARG A 14 17.49 -1.43 -9.11
CA ARG A 14 17.76 -0.56 -10.26
C ARG A 14 17.37 -1.25 -11.56
N PRO A 15 16.75 -0.53 -12.51
CA PRO A 15 16.45 -1.09 -13.81
C PRO A 15 17.75 -1.36 -14.58
N CYS A 16 17.77 -2.46 -15.35
CA CYS A 16 18.78 -2.65 -16.37
C CYS A 16 18.52 -1.65 -17.50
N TRP A 17 19.55 -0.89 -17.89
CA TRP A 17 19.43 0.02 -19.01
C TRP A 17 19.49 -0.76 -20.32
N VAL A 18 18.56 -0.44 -21.22
CA VAL A 18 18.58 -0.99 -22.57
C VAL A 18 19.76 -0.40 -23.33
N ASN A 19 20.47 -1.20 -24.14
CA ASN A 19 21.58 -0.68 -24.94
C ASN A 19 21.06 0.25 -26.04
N ASP A 20 21.80 1.31 -26.31
CA ASP A 20 21.45 2.30 -27.33
C ASP A 20 21.34 1.70 -28.75
N THR A 21 22.14 0.66 -29.02
CA THR A 21 22.16 -0.06 -30.31
C THR A 21 20.90 -0.85 -30.57
N ASP A 22 20.21 -1.28 -29.52
CA ASP A 22 19.06 -2.19 -29.61
C ASP A 22 17.75 -1.42 -29.85
N VAL A 23 17.80 -0.09 -29.75
CA VAL A 23 16.62 0.78 -29.85
C VAL A 23 16.78 1.80 -30.97
N SER A 24 15.95 1.67 -32.01
CA SER A 24 15.89 2.58 -33.16
C SER A 24 14.81 3.65 -33.06
N HIS A 25 13.82 3.48 -32.16
CA HIS A 25 12.67 4.38 -32.01
C HIS A 25 12.42 4.72 -30.53
N CYS A 26 11.84 5.88 -30.26
CA CYS A 26 11.42 6.25 -28.91
C CYS A 26 10.43 5.23 -28.34
N THR A 27 10.67 4.74 -27.11
CA THR A 27 9.82 3.73 -26.46
C THR A 27 8.36 4.21 -26.31
N GLN A 28 8.12 5.52 -26.16
CA GLN A 28 6.77 6.06 -25.97
C GLN A 28 6.09 6.52 -27.26
N CYS A 29 6.75 7.38 -28.07
CA CYS A 29 6.13 7.99 -29.25
C CYS A 29 6.53 7.32 -30.57
N THR A 30 7.28 6.23 -30.50
CA THR A 30 7.72 5.38 -31.63
C THR A 30 8.43 6.14 -32.76
N THR A 31 8.84 7.39 -32.56
CA THR A 31 9.55 8.16 -33.60
C THR A 31 11.01 7.70 -33.69
N CYS A 32 11.52 7.57 -34.91
CA CYS A 32 12.91 7.14 -35.16
C CYS A 32 13.93 8.10 -34.54
N PHE A 33 14.97 7.54 -33.95
CA PHE A 33 16.15 8.29 -33.54
C PHE A 33 17.03 8.63 -34.74
N GLY A 34 17.82 9.70 -34.61
CA GLY A 34 18.72 10.15 -35.67
C GLY A 34 19.67 11.25 -35.17
N PRO A 35 20.44 11.89 -36.06
CA PRO A 35 21.44 12.90 -35.67
C PRO A 35 20.86 14.07 -34.85
N LEU A 36 19.61 14.46 -35.16
CA LEU A 36 18.90 15.56 -34.48
C LEU A 36 18.05 15.08 -33.29
N ARG A 37 17.71 13.79 -33.22
CA ARG A 37 16.89 13.22 -32.14
C ARG A 37 17.72 12.21 -31.36
N ARG A 38 18.30 12.69 -30.25
CA ARG A 38 19.16 11.89 -29.38
C ARG A 38 18.35 10.95 -28.49
N ARG A 39 19.01 9.86 -28.08
CA ARG A 39 18.49 8.86 -27.15
C ARG A 39 18.68 9.32 -25.71
N HIS A 40 17.70 9.05 -24.85
CA HIS A 40 17.77 9.35 -23.43
C HIS A 40 17.20 8.23 -22.58
N HIS A 41 17.98 7.70 -21.64
CA HIS A 41 17.49 6.72 -20.68
C HIS A 41 16.61 7.36 -19.62
N CYS A 42 15.49 6.72 -19.32
CA CYS A 42 14.77 6.94 -18.07
C CYS A 42 15.54 6.26 -16.93
N ARG A 43 15.88 7.01 -15.89
CA ARG A 43 16.61 6.47 -14.73
C ARG A 43 15.75 5.53 -13.87
N HIS A 44 14.43 5.55 -14.04
CA HIS A 44 13.51 4.69 -13.29
C HIS A 44 13.18 3.37 -13.99
N CYS A 45 12.93 3.35 -15.30
CA CYS A 45 12.58 2.13 -16.02
C CYS A 45 13.66 1.60 -16.97
N GLY A 46 14.78 2.31 -17.16
CA GLY A 46 15.91 1.86 -17.99
C GLY A 46 15.68 1.94 -19.51
N HIS A 47 14.46 2.22 -19.98
CA HIS A 47 14.14 2.34 -21.41
C HIS A 47 14.63 3.66 -22.02
N ILE A 48 14.64 3.72 -23.36
CA ILE A 48 15.17 4.83 -24.14
C ILE A 48 14.04 5.68 -24.76
N PHE A 49 14.14 7.00 -24.61
CA PHE A 49 13.14 7.97 -25.03
C PHE A 49 13.77 9.16 -25.78
N CYS A 50 12.95 9.90 -26.54
CA CYS A 50 13.32 11.24 -27.01
C CYS A 50 13.18 12.29 -25.90
N HIS A 51 13.64 13.51 -26.16
CA HIS A 51 13.59 14.59 -25.18
C HIS A 51 12.16 14.90 -24.72
N GLU A 52 11.21 15.06 -25.64
CA GLU A 52 9.80 15.33 -25.33
C GLU A 52 9.13 14.25 -24.48
N CYS A 53 9.50 12.98 -24.65
CA CYS A 53 8.95 11.86 -23.87
C CYS A 53 9.62 11.68 -22.51
N SER A 54 10.71 12.38 -22.25
CA SER A 54 11.49 12.28 -21.00
C SER A 54 11.99 13.62 -20.50
N SER A 55 11.25 14.69 -20.70
CA SER A 55 11.68 16.07 -20.39
C SER A 55 11.74 16.39 -18.90
N ARG A 56 11.07 15.58 -18.06
CA ARG A 56 10.97 15.79 -16.61
C ARG A 56 12.11 15.10 -15.86
N SER A 57 12.42 15.59 -14.66
CA SER A 57 13.39 15.00 -13.74
C SER A 57 12.84 15.00 -12.32
N VAL A 58 13.19 13.98 -11.55
CA VAL A 58 12.75 13.78 -10.15
C VAL A 58 13.87 13.12 -9.35
N PRO A 59 14.04 13.42 -8.06
CA PRO A 59 14.95 12.66 -7.21
C PRO A 59 14.52 11.19 -7.18
N LEU A 60 15.47 10.25 -7.17
CA LEU A 60 15.18 8.82 -7.07
C LEU A 60 16.05 8.18 -5.96
N PRO A 61 15.92 8.63 -4.70
CA PRO A 61 16.65 8.04 -3.57
C PRO A 61 16.32 6.55 -3.40
N GLN A 62 15.07 6.14 -3.68
CA GLN A 62 14.63 4.74 -3.66
C GLN A 62 15.35 3.87 -4.70
N LEU A 63 15.98 4.46 -5.71
CA LEU A 63 16.84 3.74 -6.67
C LEU A 63 18.33 4.05 -6.45
N GLY A 64 18.68 4.70 -5.34
CA GLY A 64 20.05 5.06 -4.98
C GLY A 64 20.66 6.19 -5.81
N TYR A 65 19.88 6.99 -6.54
CA TYR A 65 20.41 8.16 -7.26
C TYR A 65 20.64 9.39 -6.35
N GLY A 66 20.29 9.29 -5.07
CA GLY A 66 20.33 10.38 -4.10
C GLY A 66 19.22 11.41 -4.30
N THR A 67 19.40 12.58 -3.70
CA THR A 67 18.40 13.67 -3.67
C THR A 67 18.42 14.56 -4.91
N LYS A 68 19.44 14.43 -5.78
CA LYS A 68 19.53 15.22 -7.02
C LYS A 68 18.53 14.70 -8.05
N PRO A 69 17.70 15.56 -8.66
CA PRO A 69 16.78 15.13 -9.70
C PRO A 69 17.48 14.50 -10.90
N VAL A 70 16.97 13.34 -11.32
CA VAL A 70 17.43 12.61 -12.51
C VAL A 70 16.29 12.42 -13.50
N ARG A 71 16.62 12.29 -14.79
CA ARG A 71 15.66 12.22 -15.88
C ARG A 71 14.73 11.01 -15.77
N VAL A 72 13.43 11.23 -15.95
CA VAL A 72 12.42 10.18 -16.04
C VAL A 72 11.52 10.38 -17.25
N CYS A 73 11.00 9.27 -17.80
CA CYS A 73 10.01 9.37 -18.87
C CYS A 73 8.66 9.82 -18.32
N LYS A 74 7.75 10.23 -19.21
CA LYS A 74 6.41 10.66 -18.82
C LYS A 74 5.64 9.56 -18.06
N GLY A 75 5.79 8.29 -18.46
CA GLY A 75 5.09 7.18 -17.80
C GLY A 75 5.59 6.87 -16.38
N CYS A 76 6.87 7.12 -16.10
CA CYS A 76 7.39 6.92 -14.73
C CYS A 76 7.18 8.12 -13.82
N PHE A 77 7.02 9.32 -14.38
CA PHE A 77 7.17 10.56 -13.61
C PHE A 77 6.19 10.66 -12.45
N ASP A 78 4.91 10.40 -12.68
CA ASP A 78 3.88 10.67 -11.66
C ASP A 78 4.06 9.72 -10.45
N VAL A 79 4.21 8.41 -10.67
CA VAL A 79 4.47 7.45 -9.59
C VAL A 79 5.82 7.70 -8.93
N ALA A 80 6.88 7.96 -9.70
CA ALA A 80 8.20 8.23 -9.14
C ALA A 80 8.20 9.46 -8.22
N TYR A 81 7.54 10.54 -8.64
CA TYR A 81 7.36 11.75 -7.85
C TYR A 81 6.61 11.46 -6.56
N LEU A 82 5.45 10.83 -6.66
CA LEU A 82 4.60 10.60 -5.50
C LEU A 82 5.23 9.64 -4.49
N VAL A 83 5.87 8.56 -4.96
CA VAL A 83 6.62 7.63 -4.09
C VAL A 83 7.76 8.36 -3.39
N THR A 84 8.55 9.16 -4.11
CA THR A 84 9.66 9.91 -3.52
C THR A 84 9.18 10.86 -2.42
N TYR A 85 8.05 11.54 -2.59
CA TYR A 85 7.49 12.42 -1.56
C TYR A 85 6.85 11.64 -0.41
N ALA A 86 6.22 10.50 -0.68
CA ALA A 86 5.58 9.67 0.33
C ALA A 86 6.58 9.08 1.34
N ILE A 87 7.79 8.77 0.90
CA ILE A 87 8.87 8.22 1.74
C ILE A 87 9.81 9.29 2.33
N ASP A 88 9.58 10.58 2.02
CA ASP A 88 10.45 11.69 2.42
C ASP A 88 10.19 12.07 3.87
N ASP A 89 11.01 11.54 4.78
CA ASP A 89 10.92 11.85 6.21
C ASP A 89 11.60 13.20 6.55
N ASP A 90 12.59 13.62 5.75
CA ASP A 90 13.36 14.84 6.00
C ASP A 90 12.50 16.12 5.89
N HIS A 91 11.51 16.10 5.01
CA HIS A 91 10.57 17.22 4.82
C HIS A 91 9.25 17.05 5.61
N GLY A 92 9.18 16.04 6.48
CA GLY A 92 8.11 15.83 7.44
C GLY A 92 6.76 15.40 6.88
N LEU A 93 5.82 15.18 7.81
CA LEU A 93 4.50 14.59 7.55
C LEU A 93 3.67 15.27 6.44
N PRO A 94 3.63 16.61 6.29
CA PRO A 94 2.87 17.24 5.20
C PRO A 94 3.34 16.79 3.81
N THR A 95 4.64 16.58 3.64
CA THR A 95 5.25 16.12 2.37
C THR A 95 4.85 14.68 2.09
N GLN A 96 4.93 13.82 3.11
CA GLN A 96 4.48 12.43 3.01
C GLN A 96 2.99 12.33 2.65
N ILE A 97 2.14 13.12 3.32
CA ILE A 97 0.70 13.18 3.04
C ILE A 97 0.43 13.66 1.62
N HIS A 98 1.20 14.62 1.10
CA HIS A 98 1.06 15.07 -0.28
C HIS A 98 1.33 13.93 -1.27
N GLY A 99 2.45 13.21 -1.11
CA GLY A 99 2.77 12.05 -1.95
C GLY A 99 1.70 10.96 -1.86
N MET A 100 1.26 10.64 -0.64
CA MET A 100 0.23 9.63 -0.40
C MET A 100 -1.13 10.00 -0.99
N ARG A 101 -1.57 11.25 -0.86
CA ARG A 101 -2.83 11.72 -1.48
C ARG A 101 -2.78 11.69 -3.00
N GLY A 102 -1.64 12.03 -3.59
CA GLY A 102 -1.51 11.91 -5.05
C GLY A 102 -1.50 10.45 -5.52
N LEU A 103 -0.92 9.52 -4.75
CA LEU A 103 -1.04 8.08 -5.04
C LEU A 103 -2.50 7.62 -4.95
N LEU A 104 -3.22 8.08 -3.93
CA LEU A 104 -4.64 7.80 -3.77
C LEU A 104 -5.44 8.32 -4.98
N GLU A 105 -5.23 9.55 -5.40
CA GLU A 105 -5.92 10.14 -6.56
C GLU A 105 -5.64 9.35 -7.86
N LEU A 106 -4.41 8.86 -8.06
CA LEU A 106 -4.09 8.01 -9.20
C LEU A 106 -4.87 6.69 -9.17
N VAL A 107 -4.98 6.06 -8.01
CA VAL A 107 -5.70 4.79 -7.85
C VAL A 107 -7.21 4.98 -7.95
N GLU A 108 -7.76 6.07 -7.40
CA GLU A 108 -9.18 6.45 -7.47
C GLU A 108 -9.67 6.72 -8.89
N LYS A 109 -8.85 7.37 -9.72
CA LYS A 109 -9.17 7.56 -11.15
C LYS A 109 -9.36 6.24 -11.87
N GLY A 110 -8.72 5.17 -11.38
CA GLY A 110 -8.94 3.81 -11.84
C GLY A 110 -8.47 3.52 -13.27
N ASN A 111 -7.65 4.40 -13.86
CA ASN A 111 -7.05 4.21 -15.17
C ASN A 111 -6.07 3.03 -15.13
N GLU A 112 -6.26 2.05 -16.00
CA GLU A 112 -5.44 0.82 -16.00
C GLU A 112 -3.95 1.13 -16.20
N ILE A 113 -3.58 2.11 -17.02
CA ILE A 113 -2.18 2.51 -17.22
C ILE A 113 -1.58 3.04 -15.91
N ASP A 114 -2.33 3.84 -15.16
CA ASP A 114 -1.85 4.40 -13.90
C ASP A 114 -1.68 3.31 -12.85
N ILE A 115 -2.62 2.36 -12.75
CA ILE A 115 -2.50 1.19 -11.87
C ILE A 115 -1.28 0.35 -12.24
N GLN A 116 -1.07 0.08 -13.54
CA GLN A 116 0.12 -0.64 -14.01
C GLN A 116 1.40 0.12 -13.65
N ASN A 117 1.42 1.45 -13.78
CA ASN A 117 2.56 2.26 -13.35
C ASN A 117 2.81 2.16 -11.84
N VAL A 118 1.76 2.16 -11.02
CA VAL A 118 1.86 1.99 -9.55
C VAL A 118 2.48 0.63 -9.20
N ILE A 119 2.10 -0.43 -9.90
CA ILE A 119 2.69 -1.77 -9.74
C ILE A 119 4.16 -1.78 -10.17
N MET A 120 4.44 -1.28 -11.36
CA MET A 120 5.75 -1.40 -12.02
C MET A 120 6.83 -0.50 -11.41
N TYR A 121 6.44 0.65 -10.87
CA TYR A 121 7.38 1.69 -10.41
C TYR A 121 7.44 1.84 -8.89
N GLY A 122 7.12 0.77 -8.16
CA GLY A 122 7.39 0.70 -6.72
C GLY A 122 6.35 1.37 -5.83
N GLY A 123 5.15 1.66 -6.35
CA GLY A 123 4.07 2.23 -5.55
C GLY A 123 3.61 1.26 -4.47
N ILE A 124 3.34 -0.01 -4.81
CA ILE A 124 2.94 -1.04 -3.82
C ILE A 124 4.05 -1.28 -2.80
N ASP A 125 5.32 -1.31 -3.23
CA ASP A 125 6.46 -1.48 -2.34
C ASP A 125 6.54 -0.34 -1.31
N ALA A 126 6.36 0.91 -1.75
CA ALA A 126 6.37 2.08 -0.87
C ALA A 126 5.23 2.03 0.14
N LEU A 127 4.02 1.63 -0.29
CA LEU A 127 2.87 1.45 0.58
C LEU A 127 3.17 0.39 1.66
N ILE A 128 3.63 -0.80 1.28
CA ILE A 128 3.95 -1.87 2.25
C ILE A 128 5.08 -1.44 3.21
N TRP A 129 6.08 -0.72 2.70
CA TRP A 129 7.15 -0.18 3.53
C TRP A 129 6.60 0.82 4.57
N LEU A 130 5.75 1.77 4.16
CA LEU A 130 5.13 2.75 5.05
C LEU A 130 4.23 2.13 6.11
N CYS A 131 3.56 0.99 5.83
CA CYS A 131 2.82 0.22 6.85
C CYS A 131 3.70 -0.22 8.02
N ARG A 132 5.01 -0.38 7.80
CA ARG A 132 5.94 -0.92 8.80
C ARG A 132 6.79 0.15 9.46
N THR A 133 7.13 1.21 8.73
CA THR A 133 8.11 2.20 9.17
C THR A 133 7.49 3.50 9.65
N SER A 134 6.26 3.83 9.21
CA SER A 134 5.62 5.06 9.68
C SER A 134 5.15 4.90 11.13
N THR A 135 5.13 6.03 11.83
CA THR A 135 4.50 6.15 13.15
C THR A 135 3.21 6.96 13.09
N SER A 136 2.87 7.48 11.90
CA SER A 136 1.71 8.34 11.70
C SER A 136 0.48 7.53 11.33
N ILE A 137 -0.56 7.62 12.16
CA ILE A 137 -1.86 7.00 11.88
C ILE A 137 -2.49 7.52 10.57
N GLN A 138 -2.21 8.77 10.18
CA GLN A 138 -2.69 9.32 8.92
C GLN A 138 -2.03 8.65 7.71
N ILE A 139 -0.73 8.35 7.82
CA ILE A 139 -0.01 7.62 6.77
C ILE A 139 -0.49 6.17 6.72
N HIS A 140 -0.66 5.50 7.86
CA HIS A 140 -1.22 4.15 7.90
C HIS A 140 -2.63 4.09 7.30
N HIS A 141 -3.49 5.06 7.61
CA HIS A 141 -4.83 5.16 7.04
C HIS A 141 -4.77 5.31 5.51
N LEU A 142 -4.06 6.33 4.98
CA LEU A 142 -3.92 6.50 3.53
C LEU A 142 -3.33 5.27 2.85
N THR A 143 -2.29 4.68 3.44
CA THR A 143 -1.62 3.51 2.91
C THR A 143 -2.56 2.32 2.78
N THR A 144 -3.28 2.01 3.86
CA THR A 144 -4.20 0.87 3.89
C THR A 144 -5.42 1.10 3.02
N THR A 145 -5.92 2.34 2.90
CA THR A 145 -6.98 2.70 1.95
C THR A 145 -6.54 2.43 0.51
N ILE A 146 -5.35 2.89 0.10
CA ILE A 146 -4.83 2.65 -1.25
C ILE A 146 -4.63 1.15 -1.50
N LEU A 147 -4.07 0.40 -0.54
CA LEU A 147 -3.90 -1.05 -0.65
C LEU A 147 -5.25 -1.78 -0.75
N ALA A 148 -6.26 -1.36 0.01
CA ALA A 148 -7.60 -1.93 -0.06
C ALA A 148 -8.22 -1.74 -1.44
N MET A 149 -8.17 -0.53 -2.01
CA MET A 149 -8.66 -0.24 -3.36
C MET A 149 -7.92 -1.03 -4.44
N LEU A 150 -6.59 -1.12 -4.32
CA LEU A 150 -5.78 -1.90 -5.24
C LEU A 150 -6.10 -3.41 -5.18
N SER A 151 -6.44 -3.93 -3.99
CA SER A 151 -6.74 -5.36 -3.79
C SER A 151 -8.01 -5.85 -4.48
N GLU A 152 -8.92 -4.93 -4.82
CA GLU A 152 -10.12 -5.24 -5.59
C GLU A 152 -9.77 -5.74 -7.00
N ARG A 153 -8.62 -5.33 -7.55
CA ARG A 153 -8.19 -5.71 -8.90
C ARG A 153 -7.44 -7.03 -8.91
N GLU A 154 -7.93 -7.97 -9.72
CA GLU A 154 -7.38 -9.34 -9.81
C GLU A 154 -5.88 -9.36 -10.16
N ALA A 155 -5.43 -8.47 -11.07
CA ALA A 155 -4.04 -8.37 -11.48
C ALA A 155 -3.08 -7.93 -10.35
N VAL A 156 -3.59 -7.24 -9.33
CA VAL A 156 -2.79 -6.70 -8.23
C VAL A 156 -2.64 -7.71 -7.08
N ARG A 157 -3.62 -8.59 -6.90
CA ARG A 157 -3.66 -9.51 -5.74
C ARG A 157 -2.39 -10.37 -5.59
N PRO A 158 -1.89 -11.05 -6.65
CA PRO A 158 -0.66 -11.85 -6.54
C PRO A 158 0.58 -10.99 -6.25
N VAL A 159 0.60 -9.75 -6.74
CA VAL A 159 1.71 -8.81 -6.53
C VAL A 159 1.84 -8.44 -5.06
N MET A 160 0.73 -8.17 -4.37
CA MET A 160 0.73 -7.83 -2.94
C MET A 160 1.29 -8.97 -2.08
N VAL A 161 0.94 -10.21 -2.38
CA VAL A 161 1.46 -11.38 -1.66
C VAL A 161 2.95 -11.60 -1.97
N THR A 162 3.34 -11.50 -3.23
CA THR A 162 4.75 -11.60 -3.64
C THR A 162 5.63 -10.52 -2.99
N LYS A 163 5.06 -9.35 -2.69
CA LYS A 163 5.73 -8.24 -1.98
C LYS A 163 5.57 -8.30 -0.46
N TRP A 164 5.08 -9.41 0.10
CA TRP A 164 4.97 -9.65 1.54
C TRP A 164 4.12 -8.60 2.27
N ALA A 165 2.96 -8.24 1.68
CA ALA A 165 2.03 -7.30 2.31
C ALA A 165 1.43 -7.85 3.61
N LEU A 166 1.15 -9.16 3.69
CA LEU A 166 0.31 -9.75 4.74
C LEU A 166 0.83 -9.52 6.18
N PRO A 167 2.12 -9.76 6.49
CA PRO A 167 2.62 -9.53 7.84
C PRO A 167 2.56 -8.06 8.27
N SER A 168 2.77 -7.15 7.32
CA SER A 168 2.71 -5.70 7.56
C SER A 168 1.29 -5.25 7.90
N LEU A 169 0.30 -5.77 7.17
CA LEU A 169 -1.11 -5.48 7.42
C LEU A 169 -1.60 -6.10 8.73
N LEU A 170 -1.17 -7.34 9.03
CA LEU A 170 -1.49 -8.00 10.30
C LEU A 170 -0.94 -7.20 11.49
N HIS A 171 0.31 -6.75 11.40
CA HIS A 171 0.91 -5.92 12.43
C HIS A 171 0.11 -4.64 12.69
N LEU A 172 -0.36 -3.96 11.64
CA LEU A 172 -1.22 -2.78 11.78
C LEU A 172 -2.56 -3.10 12.44
N ILE A 173 -3.18 -4.24 12.11
CA ILE A 173 -4.42 -4.69 12.76
C ILE A 173 -4.18 -4.84 14.27
N GLU A 174 -3.18 -5.62 14.65
CA GLU A 174 -2.86 -5.88 16.05
C GLU A 174 -2.53 -4.58 16.80
N HIS A 175 -1.69 -3.72 16.21
CA HIS A 175 -1.32 -2.45 16.81
C HIS A 175 -2.54 -1.57 17.09
N ASN A 176 -3.47 -1.44 16.14
CA ASN A 176 -4.62 -0.54 16.27
C ASN A 176 -5.71 -1.09 17.18
N ILE A 177 -5.85 -2.41 17.30
CA ILE A 177 -6.82 -3.04 18.21
C ILE A 177 -6.35 -2.99 19.67
N TYR A 178 -5.08 -3.32 19.93
CA TYR A 178 -4.58 -3.40 21.31
C TYR A 178 -4.22 -2.04 21.91
N HIS A 179 -3.80 -1.07 21.09
CA HIS A 179 -3.38 0.24 21.59
C HIS A 179 -4.56 1.13 22.04
N ASP A 180 -5.76 0.95 21.49
CA ASP A 180 -6.95 1.74 21.88
C ASP A 180 -7.48 1.36 23.27
N GLN A 181 -7.22 0.13 23.75
CA GLN A 181 -7.66 -0.30 25.09
C GLN A 181 -6.89 0.35 26.25
N ASN A 182 -5.76 1.02 25.99
CA ASN A 182 -4.84 1.51 27.04
C ASN A 182 -4.80 3.04 27.25
N LYS A 183 -5.59 3.84 26.51
CA LYS A 183 -5.58 5.32 26.66
C LYS A 183 -6.70 5.83 27.58
N ASN A 184 -6.35 6.07 28.86
CA ASN A 184 -7.21 6.76 29.82
C ASN A 184 -7.21 8.29 29.65
N LYS A 185 -8.43 8.86 29.65
CA LYS A 185 -8.88 10.24 29.96
C LYS A 185 -7.97 11.43 29.56
N THR A 186 -8.41 12.22 28.58
CA THR A 186 -7.82 13.52 28.21
C THR A 186 -8.88 14.65 28.07
N ASN A 187 -8.42 15.92 28.02
CA ASN A 187 -9.24 17.15 28.06
C ASN A 187 -10.01 17.43 26.74
N GLY A 188 -11.00 18.33 26.72
CA GLY A 188 -11.97 18.52 25.62
C GLY A 188 -11.42 18.70 24.18
N ILE A 189 -10.33 19.45 23.95
CA ILE A 189 -9.70 19.56 22.61
C ILE A 189 -8.96 18.27 22.23
N GLN A 190 -8.41 17.57 23.22
CA GLN A 190 -7.77 16.27 23.03
C GLN A 190 -8.80 15.18 22.74
N GLN A 191 -10.06 15.33 23.18
CA GLN A 191 -11.14 14.37 22.91
C GLN A 191 -11.50 14.31 21.42
N GLN A 192 -11.71 15.44 20.74
CA GLN A 192 -12.05 15.42 19.31
C GLN A 192 -10.91 14.85 18.45
N GLN A 193 -9.66 15.21 18.77
CA GLN A 193 -8.49 14.65 18.09
C GLN A 193 -8.29 13.16 18.39
N GLN A 194 -8.56 12.73 19.63
CA GLN A 194 -8.53 11.34 20.04
C GLN A 194 -9.63 10.52 19.35
N GLN A 195 -10.82 11.09 19.17
CA GLN A 195 -11.91 10.45 18.45
C GLN A 195 -11.59 10.26 16.98
N GLN A 196 -11.06 11.29 16.31
CA GLN A 196 -10.61 11.16 14.93
C GLN A 196 -9.52 10.10 14.76
N GLN A 197 -8.61 9.97 15.75
CA GLN A 197 -7.62 8.90 15.77
C GLN A 197 -8.25 7.51 15.92
N ARG A 198 -9.29 7.36 16.75
CA ARG A 198 -10.03 6.10 16.89
C ARG A 198 -10.73 5.68 15.61
N GLU A 199 -11.41 6.62 14.96
CA GLU A 199 -12.07 6.35 13.69
C GLU A 199 -11.06 5.90 12.63
N MET A 200 -9.93 6.60 12.49
CA MET A 200 -8.85 6.18 11.59
C MET A 200 -8.28 4.81 11.96
N ALA A 201 -8.14 4.48 13.25
CA ALA A 201 -7.63 3.19 13.70
C ALA A 201 -8.58 2.04 13.26
N LEU A 202 -9.88 2.22 13.42
CA LEU A 202 -10.88 1.25 12.96
C LEU A 202 -10.92 1.15 11.43
N GLU A 203 -10.79 2.27 10.71
CA GLU A 203 -10.70 2.27 9.25
C GLU A 203 -9.46 1.53 8.73
N ILE A 204 -8.31 1.70 9.40
CA ILE A 204 -7.10 0.91 9.12
C ILE A 204 -7.38 -0.59 9.26
N VAL A 205 -8.04 -1.00 10.35
CA VAL A 205 -8.39 -2.41 10.58
C VAL A 205 -9.32 -2.92 9.49
N ILE A 206 -10.38 -2.17 9.15
CA ILE A 206 -11.32 -2.53 8.07
C ILE A 206 -10.58 -2.70 6.74
N ASN A 207 -9.73 -1.74 6.37
CA ASN A 207 -8.96 -1.76 5.13
C ASN A 207 -8.02 -2.98 5.06
N CYS A 208 -7.31 -3.30 6.15
CA CYS A 208 -6.45 -4.48 6.20
C CYS A 208 -7.25 -5.79 6.02
N ILE A 209 -8.39 -5.93 6.71
CA ILE A 209 -9.25 -7.12 6.55
C ILE A 209 -9.83 -7.16 5.13
N HIS A 210 -10.13 -6.02 4.51
CA HIS A 210 -10.62 -5.96 3.13
C HIS A 210 -9.59 -6.50 2.14
N VAL A 211 -8.30 -6.17 2.33
CA VAL A 211 -7.22 -6.79 1.54
C VAL A 211 -7.23 -8.30 1.74
N PHE A 212 -7.25 -8.79 3.00
CA PHE A 212 -7.30 -10.24 3.28
C PHE A 212 -8.50 -10.93 2.66
N PHE A 213 -9.67 -10.29 2.66
CA PHE A 213 -10.89 -10.78 2.05
C PHE A 213 -10.74 -11.01 0.54
N HIS A 214 -10.16 -10.04 -0.19
CA HIS A 214 -9.93 -10.18 -1.63
C HIS A 214 -8.90 -11.27 -1.96
N MET A 215 -7.85 -11.39 -1.14
CA MET A 215 -6.86 -12.48 -1.30
C MET A 215 -7.48 -13.85 -1.02
N ALA A 216 -8.30 -13.95 0.03
CA ALA A 216 -9.04 -15.14 0.37
C ALA A 216 -9.99 -15.50 -0.77
N ARG A 217 -10.84 -14.59 -1.24
CA ARG A 217 -11.74 -14.86 -2.37
C ARG A 217 -11.03 -15.29 -3.65
N ALA A 218 -9.82 -14.81 -3.89
CA ALA A 218 -9.03 -15.14 -5.05
C ALA A 218 -8.35 -16.52 -4.97
N GLY A 219 -8.43 -17.23 -3.84
CA GLY A 219 -7.70 -18.51 -3.67
C GLY A 219 -6.23 -18.35 -3.32
N ILE A 220 -5.78 -17.12 -3.06
CA ILE A 220 -4.37 -16.82 -2.80
C ILE A 220 -4.06 -17.03 -1.31
N LEU A 221 -4.98 -16.62 -0.45
CA LEU A 221 -4.84 -16.75 1.00
C LEU A 221 -5.45 -18.08 1.46
N THR A 222 -4.68 -19.16 1.35
CA THR A 222 -5.11 -20.52 1.71
C THR A 222 -5.09 -20.76 3.23
N TYR A 223 -5.70 -21.86 3.68
CA TYR A 223 -5.73 -22.22 5.10
C TYR A 223 -4.34 -22.38 5.72
N SER A 224 -3.37 -22.93 4.98
CA SER A 224 -2.00 -23.08 5.48
C SER A 224 -1.33 -21.72 5.72
N VAL A 225 -1.48 -20.78 4.78
CA VAL A 225 -0.90 -19.43 4.88
C VAL A 225 -1.47 -18.68 6.07
N VAL A 226 -2.80 -18.70 6.27
CA VAL A 226 -3.40 -17.98 7.42
C VAL A 226 -3.04 -18.57 8.78
N MET A 227 -2.71 -19.87 8.83
CA MET A 227 -2.28 -20.53 10.06
C MET A 227 -0.84 -20.18 10.42
N GLU A 228 0.05 -20.18 9.43
CA GLU A 228 1.47 -19.87 9.61
C GLU A 228 1.69 -18.41 10.02
N ASP A 229 0.95 -17.50 9.40
CA ASP A 229 1.12 -16.05 9.61
C ASP A 229 0.32 -15.51 10.81
N GLY A 230 -0.42 -16.35 11.56
CA GLY A 230 -1.26 -15.91 12.69
C GLY A 230 -2.54 -15.14 12.29
N ILE A 231 -2.76 -14.96 10.99
CA ILE A 231 -3.93 -14.27 10.41
C ILE A 231 -5.23 -14.94 10.86
N LEU A 232 -5.28 -16.28 10.94
CA LEU A 232 -6.50 -16.99 11.34
C LEU A 232 -6.93 -16.61 12.76
N ALA A 233 -5.99 -16.57 13.71
CA ALA A 233 -6.28 -16.23 15.10
C ALA A 233 -6.82 -14.80 15.22
N THR A 234 -6.20 -13.86 14.50
CA THR A 234 -6.64 -12.46 14.46
C THR A 234 -8.01 -12.31 13.82
N LEU A 235 -8.31 -13.02 12.72
CA LEU A 235 -9.64 -13.01 12.10
C LEU A 235 -10.72 -13.61 13.01
N VAL A 236 -10.41 -14.68 13.74
CA VAL A 236 -11.34 -15.27 14.72
C VAL A 236 -11.63 -14.28 15.85
N MET A 237 -10.60 -13.65 16.41
CA MET A 237 -10.77 -12.62 17.43
C MET A 237 -11.63 -11.46 16.91
N LEU A 238 -11.36 -11.02 15.67
CA LEU A 238 -12.09 -9.92 15.03
C LEU A 238 -13.55 -10.22 14.72
N SER A 239 -13.89 -11.49 14.49
CA SER A 239 -15.29 -11.89 14.27
C SER A 239 -16.20 -11.66 15.48
N GLY A 240 -15.63 -11.54 16.67
CA GLY A 240 -16.31 -11.14 17.90
C GLY A 240 -15.86 -9.79 18.45
N PHE A 241 -15.29 -8.92 17.61
CA PHE A 241 -14.76 -7.62 18.04
C PHE A 241 -15.88 -6.67 18.45
N GLU A 242 -15.85 -6.17 19.69
CA GLU A 242 -16.69 -5.06 20.12
C GLU A 242 -15.83 -3.82 20.33
N PRO A 243 -16.17 -2.67 19.70
CA PRO A 243 -15.43 -1.43 19.91
C PRO A 243 -15.59 -0.97 21.37
N PRO A 244 -14.56 -0.35 21.97
CA PRO A 244 -14.66 0.18 23.33
C PRO A 244 -15.82 1.17 23.44
N ARG A 245 -16.72 0.96 24.40
CA ARG A 245 -17.79 1.93 24.69
C ARG A 245 -17.14 3.17 25.29
N GLY A 246 -17.19 4.28 24.55
CA GLY A 246 -16.76 5.58 25.08
C GLY A 246 -17.57 5.98 26.30
N THR A 247 -16.98 6.78 27.19
CA THR A 247 -17.72 7.48 28.25
C THR A 247 -18.40 8.75 27.73
N GLU A 248 -18.71 8.80 26.43
CA GLU A 248 -18.95 10.04 25.69
C GLU A 248 -20.44 10.40 25.65
N ASP A 249 -20.74 11.67 25.92
CA ASP A 249 -22.09 12.22 26.07
C ASP A 249 -22.85 12.41 24.73
N VAL A 250 -22.33 11.91 23.59
CA VAL A 250 -22.90 12.13 22.24
C VAL A 250 -23.21 10.79 21.57
N GLU A 251 -24.49 10.43 21.54
CA GLU A 251 -25.04 9.19 20.97
C GLU A 251 -24.60 8.93 19.51
N GLU A 252 -24.40 9.99 18.73
CA GLU A 252 -24.01 9.91 17.32
C GLU A 252 -22.58 9.39 17.12
N ASP A 253 -21.63 9.79 17.98
CA ASP A 253 -20.24 9.33 17.93
C ASP A 253 -20.14 7.85 18.29
N GLN A 254 -20.92 7.42 19.29
CA GLN A 254 -21.00 6.02 19.67
C GLN A 254 -21.59 5.16 18.54
N ASN A 255 -22.61 5.65 17.83
CA ASN A 255 -23.17 4.94 16.68
C ASN A 255 -22.15 4.76 15.55
N ARG A 256 -21.33 5.78 15.26
CA ARG A 256 -20.25 5.70 14.26
C ARG A 256 -19.19 4.65 14.58
N LEU A 257 -18.84 4.48 15.86
CA LEU A 257 -17.88 3.47 16.29
C LEU A 257 -18.49 2.07 16.25
N MET A 258 -19.75 1.93 16.66
CA MET A 258 -20.49 0.66 16.59
C MET A 258 -20.64 0.17 15.15
N GLU A 259 -21.01 1.05 14.21
CA GLU A 259 -21.13 0.70 12.78
C GLU A 259 -19.81 0.15 12.22
N ARG A 260 -18.67 0.76 12.56
CA ARG A 260 -17.35 0.25 12.17
C ARG A 260 -17.03 -1.10 12.82
N GLY A 261 -17.43 -1.31 14.08
CA GLY A 261 -17.33 -2.61 14.76
C GLY A 261 -18.10 -3.71 14.02
N ASP A 262 -19.33 -3.43 13.62
CA ASP A 262 -20.18 -4.36 12.85
C ASP A 262 -19.55 -4.70 11.49
N ILE A 263 -18.97 -3.71 10.81
CA ILE A 263 -18.24 -3.93 9.55
C ILE A 263 -17.03 -4.86 9.77
N ILE A 264 -16.25 -4.63 10.82
CA ILE A 264 -15.09 -5.47 11.17
C ILE A 264 -15.52 -6.92 11.41
N GLN A 265 -16.54 -7.14 12.25
CA GLN A 265 -17.07 -8.48 12.53
C GLN A 265 -17.53 -9.19 11.24
N ALA A 266 -18.37 -8.50 10.46
CA ALA A 266 -18.95 -9.06 9.24
C ALA A 266 -17.88 -9.39 8.20
N LEU A 267 -16.88 -8.52 8.03
CA LEU A 267 -15.81 -8.71 7.06
C LEU A 267 -14.86 -9.81 7.49
N ALA A 268 -14.49 -9.88 8.78
CA ALA A 268 -13.67 -10.96 9.32
C ALA A 268 -14.34 -12.33 9.15
N ALA A 269 -15.63 -12.44 9.49
CA ALA A 269 -16.41 -13.67 9.30
C ALA A 269 -16.49 -14.09 7.83
N LYS A 270 -16.69 -13.13 6.90
CA LYS A 270 -16.68 -13.39 5.46
C LYS A 270 -15.32 -13.88 4.97
N THR A 271 -14.22 -13.31 5.47
CA THR A 271 -12.86 -13.76 5.13
C THR A 271 -12.62 -15.18 5.62
N LEU A 272 -12.99 -15.51 6.87
CA LEU A 272 -12.88 -16.88 7.40
C LEU A 272 -13.67 -17.90 6.56
N SER A 273 -14.89 -17.53 6.16
CA SER A 273 -15.72 -18.36 5.29
C SER A 273 -15.06 -18.59 3.92
N ALA A 274 -14.49 -17.55 3.31
CA ALA A 274 -13.79 -17.67 2.04
C ALA A 274 -12.55 -18.59 2.11
N VAL A 275 -11.77 -18.50 3.19
CA VAL A 275 -10.59 -19.38 3.41
C VAL A 275 -11.01 -20.83 3.65
N SER A 276 -12.04 -21.06 4.48
CA SER A 276 -12.50 -22.40 4.84
C SER A 276 -13.20 -23.14 3.68
N GLY A 277 -13.95 -22.42 2.83
CA GLY A 277 -14.55 -22.98 1.63
C GLY A 277 -13.52 -23.52 0.63
N GLN A 278 -12.30 -23.00 0.64
CA GLN A 278 -11.20 -23.48 -0.20
C GLN A 278 -10.56 -24.76 0.34
N GLY A 279 -10.37 -24.84 1.66
CA GLY A 279 -9.82 -26.03 2.31
C GLY A 279 -10.69 -27.29 2.12
N TRP A 280 -11.98 -27.13 1.83
CA TRP A 280 -12.86 -28.24 1.44
C TRP A 280 -12.60 -28.72 0.00
N ASN A 281 -12.37 -27.79 -0.94
CA ASN A 281 -12.06 -28.12 -2.33
C ASN A 281 -10.66 -28.75 -2.48
N ASP A 282 -9.67 -28.31 -1.70
CA ASP A 282 -8.31 -28.87 -1.74
C ASP A 282 -8.21 -30.28 -1.14
N ARG A 283 -9.06 -30.62 -0.15
CA ARG A 283 -9.14 -31.97 0.43
C ARG A 283 -9.91 -32.97 -0.42
N MET A 284 -10.73 -32.48 -1.34
CA MET A 284 -11.48 -33.26 -2.32
C MET A 284 -10.77 -33.13 -3.68
N GLY A 285 -9.55 -33.65 -3.80
CA GLY A 285 -8.88 -33.76 -5.10
C GLY A 285 -9.78 -34.42 -6.15
N PRO A 286 -9.57 -34.16 -7.46
CA PRO A 286 -10.49 -34.60 -8.50
C PRO A 286 -10.70 -36.11 -8.40
N GLN A 287 -11.95 -36.52 -8.19
CA GLN A 287 -12.37 -37.89 -8.42
C GLN A 287 -12.28 -38.15 -9.93
N GLN A 288 -11.13 -38.67 -10.38
CA GLN A 288 -11.00 -39.39 -11.64
C GLN A 288 -10.26 -40.69 -11.39
#